data_AF-A0A432S9X1-F1
#
_entry.id   AF-A0A432S9X1-F1
#
_cell.length_a   1.000
_cell.length_b   1.000
_cell.length_c   1.000
_cell.angle_alpha   90.00
_cell.angle_beta   90.00
_cell.angle_gamma   90.00
#
_symmetry.space_group_name_H-M   'P 1'
#
loop_
_entity.id
_entity.type
_entity.pdbx_description
1 polymer ?
#
loop_
_entity_poly.entity_id
_entity_poly.type
_entity_poly.pdbx_seq_one_letter_code
_entity_poly.pdbx_strand_id
1 'polypeptide(L)'
;MLNLIPIIGTIIDRVSSIIDQTVEDKDLANKIKAEIKLNLLTKEYDIIQKEIEAKRDIIVAEAKGQSWIQRNWRPITMLIFVYIIAHNFIISPLLSLDQLPIPPDMWDLLKLGMGGYIIGRSAEKIVPEVVKVMKKDKSS
;
A
#
# COMPACT_ATOMS: atom_id res chain seq x y z
N MET A 1 -8.68 -15.66 -11.23
CA MET A 1 -7.61 -16.46 -10.59
C MET A 1 -7.36 -17.66 -11.48
N LEU A 2 -6.24 -17.71 -12.21
CA LEU A 2 -5.90 -18.90 -12.98
C LEU A 2 -5.43 -19.99 -12.00
N ASN A 3 -6.23 -21.04 -11.87
CA ASN A 3 -5.91 -22.22 -11.09
C ASN A 3 -4.87 -23.04 -11.88
N LEU A 4 -3.58 -22.68 -11.76
CA LEU A 4 -2.46 -23.36 -12.44
C LEU A 4 -1.94 -24.59 -11.65
N ILE A 5 -2.20 -24.62 -10.35
CA ILE A 5 -1.85 -25.72 -9.43
C ILE A 5 -2.39 -27.10 -9.92
N PRO A 6 -3.63 -27.24 -10.43
CA PRO A 6 -4.14 -28.51 -10.94
C PRO A 6 -3.46 -28.99 -12.22
N ILE A 7 -2.99 -28.06 -13.06
CA ILE A 7 -2.44 -28.35 -14.39
C ILE A 7 -1.02 -28.93 -14.28
N ILE A 8 -0.23 -28.45 -13.31
CA ILE A 8 1.12 -28.96 -13.08
C ILE A 8 1.08 -30.33 -12.40
N GLY A 9 0.15 -30.56 -11.47
CA GLY A 9 -0.07 -31.87 -10.86
C GLY A 9 -0.36 -32.97 -11.90
N THR A 10 -1.23 -32.68 -12.87
CA THR A 10 -1.54 -33.62 -13.96
C THR A 10 -0.36 -33.87 -14.91
N ILE A 11 0.54 -32.90 -15.10
CA ILE A 11 1.76 -33.07 -15.89
C ILE A 11 2.78 -33.95 -15.13
N ILE A 12 2.95 -33.74 -13.83
CA ILE A 12 3.83 -34.55 -12.97
C ILE A 12 3.40 -36.01 -12.97
N ASP A 13 2.10 -36.27 -12.86
CA ASP A 13 1.55 -37.63 -12.84
C ASP A 13 1.77 -38.36 -14.18
N ARG A 14 1.58 -37.66 -15.31
CA ARG A 14 1.87 -38.23 -16.64
C ARG A 14 3.34 -38.55 -16.84
N VAL A 15 4.23 -37.62 -16.47
CA VAL A 15 5.68 -37.82 -16.61
C VAL A 15 6.15 -38.95 -15.69
N SER A 16 5.63 -39.02 -14.46
CA SER A 16 5.90 -40.11 -13.52
C SER A 16 5.49 -41.47 -14.09
N SER A 17 4.32 -41.57 -14.71
CA SER A 17 3.82 -42.81 -15.33
C SER A 17 4.67 -43.26 -16.53
N ILE A 18 5.22 -42.33 -17.31
CA ILE A 18 6.10 -42.66 -18.45
C ILE A 18 7.46 -43.16 -17.96
N ILE A 19 7.98 -42.57 -16.89
CA ILE A 19 9.25 -42.99 -16.27
C ILE A 19 9.13 -44.41 -15.71
N ASP A 20 8.01 -44.74 -15.04
CA ASP A 20 7.75 -46.09 -14.52
C ASP A 20 7.62 -47.16 -15.63
N GLN A 21 7.16 -46.76 -16.82
CA GLN A 21 7.04 -47.67 -17.97
C GLN A 21 8.34 -47.84 -18.76
N THR A 22 9.27 -46.88 -18.66
CA THR A 22 10.47 -46.82 -19.52
C THR A 22 11.74 -47.25 -18.78
N VAL A 23 11.76 -47.16 -17.45
CA VAL A 23 12.94 -47.44 -16.64
C VAL A 23 12.69 -48.67 -15.78
N GLU A 24 13.36 -49.79 -16.09
CA GLU A 24 13.26 -51.05 -15.33
C GLU A 24 13.88 -50.94 -13.93
N ASP A 25 14.86 -50.05 -13.75
CA ASP A 25 15.56 -49.81 -12.49
C ASP A 25 14.82 -48.76 -11.62
N LYS A 26 14.16 -49.25 -10.56
CA LYS A 26 13.33 -48.45 -9.66
C LYS A 26 14.10 -47.34 -8.94
N ASP A 27 15.39 -47.53 -8.67
CA ASP A 27 16.21 -46.51 -8.00
C ASP A 27 16.54 -45.34 -8.94
N LEU A 28 16.80 -45.64 -10.21
CA LEU A 28 17.03 -44.62 -11.24
C LEU A 28 15.73 -43.84 -11.54
N ALA A 29 14.59 -44.54 -11.61
CA ALA A 29 13.28 -43.93 -11.80
C ALA A 29 12.92 -42.95 -10.67
N ASN A 30 13.17 -43.34 -9.42
CA ASN A 30 12.93 -42.48 -8.26
C ASN A 30 13.81 -41.23 -8.25
N LYS A 31 15.08 -41.36 -8.65
CA LYS A 31 16.01 -40.24 -8.74
C LYS A 31 15.59 -39.22 -9.80
N ILE A 32 15.19 -39.68 -10.98
CA ILE A 32 14.71 -38.83 -12.07
C ILE A 32 13.40 -38.11 -11.66
N LYS A 33 12.47 -38.81 -11.00
CA LYS A 33 11.24 -38.20 -10.47
C LYS A 33 11.51 -37.12 -9.42
N ALA A 34 12.49 -37.34 -8.54
CA ALA A 34 12.88 -36.35 -7.53
C ALA A 34 13.46 -35.07 -8.16
N GLU A 35 14.33 -35.22 -9.17
CA GLU A 35 14.90 -34.08 -9.90
C GLU A 35 13.84 -33.30 -10.68
N ILE A 36 12.89 -34.00 -11.33
CA ILE A 36 11.79 -33.34 -12.05
C ILE A 36 10.87 -32.59 -11.08
N LYS A 37 10.54 -33.19 -9.93
CA LYS A 37 9.75 -32.51 -8.89
C LYS A 37 10.45 -31.26 -8.37
N LEU A 38 11.75 -31.33 -8.08
CA LEU A 38 12.52 -30.15 -7.63
C LEU A 38 12.53 -29.05 -8.69
N ASN A 39 12.83 -29.37 -9.95
CA ASN A 39 12.85 -28.40 -11.04
C ASN A 39 11.48 -27.74 -11.26
N LEU A 40 10.38 -28.50 -11.10
CA LEU A 40 9.03 -27.96 -11.23
C LEU A 40 8.64 -27.07 -10.06
N LEU A 41 8.98 -27.46 -8.82
CA LEU A 41 8.76 -26.63 -7.63
C LEU A 41 9.53 -25.30 -7.70
N THR A 42 10.77 -25.32 -8.18
CA THR A 42 11.56 -24.09 -8.36
C THR A 42 10.93 -23.17 -9.41
N LYS A 43 10.47 -23.73 -10.55
CA LYS A 43 9.76 -22.94 -11.57
C LYS A 43 8.41 -22.41 -11.08
N GLU A 44 7.70 -23.17 -10.27
CA GLU A 44 6.44 -22.74 -9.65
C GLU A 44 6.67 -21.55 -8.71
N TYR A 45 7.73 -21.62 -7.90
CA TYR A 45 8.14 -20.51 -7.05
C TYR A 45 8.42 -19.23 -7.86
N ASP A 46 9.17 -19.33 -8.97
CA ASP A 46 9.46 -18.19 -9.84
C ASP A 46 8.20 -17.56 -10.47
N ILE A 47 7.23 -18.38 -10.87
CA ILE A 47 5.95 -17.90 -11.43
C ILE A 47 5.13 -17.18 -10.37
N ILE A 48 5.04 -17.75 -9.16
CA ILE A 48 4.34 -17.15 -8.03
C ILE A 48 5.01 -15.82 -7.64
N GLN A 49 6.33 -15.76 -7.60
CA GLN A 49 7.07 -14.52 -7.32
C GLN A 49 6.75 -13.45 -8.36
N LYS A 50 6.78 -13.77 -9.66
CA LYS A 50 6.42 -12.83 -10.73
C LYS A 50 4.98 -12.33 -10.62
N GLU A 51 4.04 -13.20 -10.23
CA GLU A 51 2.64 -12.80 -10.04
C GLU A 51 2.48 -11.88 -8.81
N ILE A 52 3.21 -12.16 -7.72
CA ILE A 52 3.25 -11.30 -6.54
C ILE A 52 3.84 -9.93 -6.89
N GLU A 53 4.94 -9.89 -7.65
CA GLU A 53 5.56 -8.65 -8.11
C GLU A 53 4.61 -7.83 -9.00
N ALA A 54 3.97 -8.47 -9.99
CA ALA A 54 3.00 -7.80 -10.86
C ALA A 54 1.81 -7.22 -10.07
N LYS A 55 1.27 -7.98 -9.11
CA LYS A 55 0.20 -7.51 -8.22
C LYS A 55 0.68 -6.38 -7.32
N ARG A 56 1.90 -6.47 -6.78
CA ARG A 56 2.53 -5.42 -5.98
C ARG A 56 2.64 -4.14 -6.79
N ASP A 57 3.09 -4.22 -8.03
CA ASP A 57 3.29 -3.06 -8.89
C ASP A 57 1.96 -2.39 -9.26
N ILE A 58 0.88 -3.16 -9.48
CA ILE A 58 -0.48 -2.62 -9.63
C ILE A 58 -0.93 -1.92 -8.35
N ILE A 59 -0.81 -2.55 -7.18
CA ILE A 59 -1.19 -1.97 -5.89
C ILE A 59 -0.36 -0.70 -5.60
N VAL A 60 0.93 -0.72 -5.93
CA VAL A 60 1.83 0.42 -5.77
C VAL A 60 1.44 1.53 -6.76
N ALA A 61 1.06 1.20 -8.00
CA ALA A 61 0.57 2.16 -8.97
C ALA A 61 -0.77 2.78 -8.53
N GLU A 62 -1.69 1.99 -7.96
CA GLU A 62 -2.96 2.46 -7.39
C GLU A 62 -2.74 3.32 -6.14
N ALA A 63 -1.86 2.88 -5.22
CA ALA A 63 -1.53 3.62 -4.00
C ALA A 63 -0.75 4.91 -4.30
N LYS A 64 0.15 4.90 -5.28
CA LYS A 64 0.82 6.11 -5.79
C LYS A 64 -0.13 6.96 -6.64
N GLY A 65 -1.13 6.35 -7.25
CA GLY A 65 -2.17 6.97 -8.08
C GLY A 65 -3.26 7.70 -7.29
N GLN A 66 -3.28 7.60 -5.95
CA GLN A 66 -4.08 8.47 -5.08
C GLN A 66 -3.90 9.92 -5.56
N SER A 67 -5.01 10.50 -6.01
CA SER A 67 -5.02 11.67 -6.88
C SER A 67 -4.17 12.78 -6.27
N TRP A 68 -3.36 13.50 -7.06
CA TRP A 68 -2.57 14.63 -6.54
C TRP A 68 -3.43 15.57 -5.70
N ILE A 69 -4.70 15.73 -6.08
CA ILE A 69 -5.72 16.46 -5.34
C ILE A 69 -6.04 15.84 -3.97
N GLN A 70 -6.14 14.51 -3.83
CA GLN A 70 -6.39 13.84 -2.55
C GLN A 70 -5.22 13.97 -1.56
N ARG A 71 -4.00 14.17 -2.06
CA ARG A 71 -2.83 14.45 -1.22
C ARG A 71 -2.72 15.92 -0.84
N ASN A 72 -3.08 16.81 -1.77
CA ASN A 72 -2.85 18.25 -1.63
C ASN A 72 -4.10 19.06 -1.24
N TRP A 73 -5.31 18.49 -1.24
CA TRP A 73 -6.52 19.24 -0.89
C TRP A 73 -6.40 19.90 0.49
N ARG A 74 -5.75 19.23 1.44
CA ARG A 74 -5.55 19.74 2.80
C ARG A 74 -4.65 20.99 2.86
N PRO A 75 -3.43 20.98 2.27
CA PRO A 75 -2.66 22.21 2.02
C PRO A 75 -3.42 23.27 1.22
N ILE A 76 -4.14 22.88 0.17
CA ILE A 76 -4.89 23.80 -0.69
C ILE A 76 -5.97 24.54 0.10
N THR A 77 -6.74 23.84 0.94
CA THR A 77 -7.74 24.46 1.81
C THR A 77 -7.11 25.48 2.76
N MET A 78 -5.93 25.19 3.32
CA MET A 78 -5.21 26.16 4.16
C MET A 78 -4.73 27.37 3.38
N LEU A 79 -4.22 27.19 2.15
CA LEU A 79 -3.82 28.30 1.30
C LEU A 79 -5.00 29.20 0.93
N ILE A 80 -6.19 28.64 0.72
CA ILE A 80 -7.42 29.42 0.49
C ILE A 80 -7.77 30.27 1.72
N PHE A 81 -7.71 29.71 2.93
CA PHE A 81 -7.94 30.49 4.15
C PHE A 81 -6.91 31.60 4.34
N VAL A 82 -5.63 31.31 4.12
CA VAL A 82 -4.56 32.32 4.17
C VAL A 82 -4.78 33.41 3.13
N TYR A 83 -5.20 33.04 1.91
CA TYR A 83 -5.53 34.00 0.87
C TYR A 83 -6.71 34.90 1.26
N ILE A 84 -7.78 34.37 1.85
CA ILE A 84 -8.93 35.18 2.32
C ILE A 84 -8.48 36.18 3.39
N ILE A 85 -7.63 35.75 4.33
CA ILE A 85 -7.07 36.63 5.37
C ILE A 85 -6.17 37.69 4.74
N ALA A 86 -5.25 37.30 3.86
CA ALA A 86 -4.35 38.23 3.18
C ALA A 86 -5.11 39.22 2.30
N HIS A 87 -6.14 38.78 1.58
CA HIS A 87 -7.00 39.64 0.78
C HIS A 87 -7.65 40.72 1.64
N ASN A 88 -8.30 40.33 2.74
CA ASN A 88 -9.04 41.26 3.59
C ASN A 88 -8.17 42.22 4.40
N PHE A 89 -7.05 41.73 4.93
CA PHE A 89 -6.24 42.49 5.90
C PHE A 89 -4.98 43.13 5.30
N ILE A 90 -4.56 42.72 4.11
CA ILE A 90 -3.35 43.24 3.45
C ILE A 90 -3.71 43.87 2.11
N ILE A 91 -4.30 43.10 1.20
CA ILE A 91 -4.51 43.53 -0.19
C ILE A 91 -5.60 44.61 -0.28
N SER A 92 -6.74 44.39 0.37
CA SER A 92 -7.88 45.32 0.36
C SER A 92 -7.52 46.69 0.94
N PRO A 93 -6.88 46.81 2.12
CA PRO A 93 -6.46 48.10 2.65
C PRO A 93 -5.39 48.79 1.81
N LEU A 94 -4.46 48.03 1.20
CA LEU A 94 -3.38 48.58 0.39
C LEU A 94 -3.86 49.10 -0.97
N LEU A 95 -4.83 48.42 -1.57
CA LEU A 95 -5.34 48.71 -2.91
C LEU A 95 -6.73 49.37 -2.91
N SER A 96 -7.27 49.70 -1.74
CA SER A 96 -8.64 50.21 -1.56
C SER A 96 -9.71 49.34 -2.22
N LEU A 97 -9.54 48.01 -2.17
CA LEU A 97 -10.51 47.03 -2.68
C LEU A 97 -11.53 46.66 -1.61
N ASP A 98 -12.68 46.16 -2.03
CA ASP A 98 -13.71 45.67 -1.10
C ASP A 98 -13.21 44.45 -0.31
N GLN A 99 -13.54 44.46 0.98
CA GLN A 99 -13.35 43.33 1.87
C GLN A 99 -14.39 42.25 1.58
N LEU A 100 -13.95 41.00 1.56
CA LEU A 100 -14.85 39.86 1.48
C LEU A 100 -15.51 39.68 2.86
N PRO A 101 -16.85 39.56 2.92
CA PRO A 101 -17.52 39.33 4.20
C PRO A 101 -17.07 37.98 4.79
N ILE A 102 -16.50 38.02 5.99
CA ILE A 102 -16.05 36.83 6.74
C ILE A 102 -17.14 36.47 7.75
N PRO A 103 -17.83 35.32 7.59
CA PRO A 103 -18.70 34.78 8.63
C PRO A 103 -17.99 34.70 10.00
N PRO A 104 -18.65 35.06 11.11
CA PRO A 104 -18.04 35.04 12.44
C PRO A 104 -17.53 33.64 12.82
N ASP A 105 -18.23 32.58 12.40
CA ASP A 105 -17.90 31.18 12.68
C ASP A 105 -16.68 30.67 11.89
N MET A 106 -16.19 31.42 10.89
CA MET A 106 -15.06 31.00 10.07
C MET A 106 -13.78 30.81 10.90
N TRP A 107 -13.58 31.66 11.91
CA TRP A 107 -12.44 31.56 12.81
C TRP A 107 -12.46 30.29 13.64
N ASP A 108 -13.65 29.84 14.04
CA ASP A 108 -13.81 28.60 14.80
C ASP A 108 -13.66 27.37 13.90
N LEU A 109 -14.14 27.43 12.66
CA LEU A 109 -13.86 26.43 11.64
C LEU A 109 -12.35 26.28 11.36
N LEU A 110 -11.62 27.40 11.28
CA LEU A 110 -10.16 27.38 11.07
C LEU A 110 -9.42 26.76 12.26
N LYS A 111 -9.78 27.16 13.48
CA LYS A 111 -9.22 26.57 14.72
C LYS A 111 -9.53 25.09 14.82
N LEU A 112 -10.75 24.67 14.51
CA LEU A 112 -11.16 23.26 14.52
C LEU A 112 -10.42 22.46 13.44
N GLY A 113 -10.30 23.00 12.24
CA GLY A 113 -9.60 22.36 11.12
C GLY A 113 -8.09 22.19 11.36
N MET A 114 -7.43 23.21 11.94
CA MET A 114 -6.02 23.13 12.33
C MET A 114 -5.83 22.26 13.58
N GLY A 115 -6.63 22.49 14.62
CA GLY A 115 -6.55 21.76 15.88
C GLY A 115 -6.79 20.27 15.70
N GLY A 116 -7.84 19.88 14.97
CA GLY A 116 -8.12 18.49 14.63
C GLY A 116 -7.01 17.83 13.83
N TYR A 117 -6.33 18.57 12.93
CA TYR A 117 -5.18 18.03 12.20
C TYR A 117 -3.98 17.77 13.09
N ILE A 118 -3.59 18.76 13.89
CA ILE A 118 -2.41 18.70 14.74
C ILE A 118 -2.60 17.56 15.75
N ILE A 119 -3.81 17.43 16.32
CA ILE A 119 -4.16 16.33 17.20
C ILE A 119 -4.06 14.99 16.46
N GLY A 120 -4.65 14.86 15.26
CA GLY A 120 -4.59 13.62 14.47
C GLY A 120 -3.16 13.20 14.13
N ARG A 121 -2.35 14.12 13.60
CA ARG A 121 -0.92 13.90 13.29
C ARG A 121 -0.09 13.58 14.53
N SER A 122 -0.44 14.17 15.68
CA SER A 122 0.24 13.88 16.94
C SER A 122 -0.12 12.49 17.43
N ALA A 123 -1.40 12.11 17.37
CA ALA A 123 -1.85 10.77 17.72
C ALA A 123 -1.19 9.69 16.84
N GLU A 124 -1.11 9.89 15.51
CA GLU A 124 -0.41 8.98 14.59
C GLU A 124 1.05 8.71 14.98
N LYS A 125 1.73 9.70 15.55
CA LYS A 125 3.13 9.56 16.00
C LYS A 125 3.26 8.97 17.41
N ILE A 126 2.36 9.35 18.32
CA ILE A 126 2.45 8.99 19.73
C ILE A 126 1.95 7.58 19.99
N VAL A 127 0.85 7.17 19.34
CA VAL A 127 0.25 5.84 19.50
C VAL A 127 1.25 4.69 19.31
N PRO A 128 2.06 4.62 18.23
CA PRO A 128 3.01 3.53 18.06
C PRO A 128 4.12 3.52 19.12
N GLU A 129 4.57 4.68 19.60
CA GLU A 129 5.59 4.76 20.66
C GLU A 129 5.03 4.30 22.01
N VAL A 130 3.80 4.69 22.34
CA VAL A 130 3.11 4.21 23.55
C VAL A 130 2.93 2.69 23.51
N VAL A 131 2.49 2.14 22.37
CA VAL A 131 2.33 0.69 22.20
C VAL A 131 3.66 -0.06 22.33
N LYS A 132 4.78 0.50 21.84
CA LYS A 132 6.12 -0.08 22.02
C LYS A 132 6.53 -0.12 23.49
N VAL A 133 6.31 0.97 24.23
CA VAL A 133 6.63 1.05 25.66
C VAL A 133 5.82 0.01 26.45
N MET A 134 4.50 -0.09 26.21
CA MET A 134 3.65 -1.08 26.88
C MET A 134 4.03 -2.54 26.58
N LYS A 135 4.56 -2.84 25.38
CA LYS A 135 5.05 -4.18 25.03
C LYS A 135 6.39 -4.50 25.68
N LYS A 136 7.27 -3.52 25.84
CA LYS A 136 8.57 -3.68 26.50
C LYS A 136 8.42 -3.99 28.00
N ASP A 137 7.45 -3.33 28.64
CA ASP A 137 7.16 -3.52 30.07
C ASP A 137 6.55 -4.89 30.40
N LYS A 138 5.87 -5.54 29.43
CA LYS A 138 5.37 -6.93 29.56
C LYS A 138 6.42 -8.02 29.30
N SER A 139 7.62 -7.63 28.87
CA SER A 139 8.71 -8.54 28.49
C SER A 139 9.86 -8.57 29.53
N SER A 140 9.76 -7.79 30.60
CA SER A 140 10.61 -7.83 31.79
C SER A 140 9.81 -8.37 32.97
#